data_AF-A0A9J7BPJ7-F1
#
_entry.id   AF-A0A9J7BPJ7-F1
#
_cell.length_a   1.000
_cell.length_b   1.000
_cell.length_c   1.000
_cell.angle_alpha   90.00
_cell.angle_beta   90.00
_cell.angle_gamma   90.00
#
_symmetry.space_group_name_H-M   'P 1'
#
loop_
_entity.id
_entity.type
_entity.pdbx_description
1 polymer ?
#
loop_
_entity_poly.entity_id
_entity_poly.type
_entity_poly.pdbx_seq_one_letter_code
_entity_poly.pdbx_strand_id
1 'polypeptide(L)'
;MKLYMRQEYRATRKEPFGAMLRRIYEGLSQGGVPVLYRFTFADHLVPGMVSSVARAVKKFPHLAPLVTTEPVAPRLKEKLPERTGPPAIIGDATTLEFPQLAELADGLPRSLPFRVADVRFYTDHFGKAPARVMAGTSTADALLHGHFNTGMRASDSWWVNGRDRHLGAAYVVDVPEGSRNAPLPGGALGAFLTTLGKPRTAAQFPITESEEGEKVVVKGKAEAPPELVALAARLRERMPELIAGARMPHVIESARAEHAQSPLKPALEKHFKPMGYACKGGSGIFTLRRRTAGNHVVEVNLDVGTWSRSLTGHFHVYMPDFQLRLPMPASAELHARQCDVGDAERWEKLVENMAAFTAHLDREVVPEVEKVAGPAPSWFEAPEMR
;
A
#
# COMPACT_ATOMS: atom_id res chain seq x y z
N MET A 1 -24.18 -16.71 -1.42
CA MET A 1 -23.57 -15.41 -1.02
C MET A 1 -22.59 -14.98 -2.08
N LYS A 2 -22.57 -13.70 -2.49
CA LYS A 2 -21.54 -13.17 -3.42
C LYS A 2 -20.28 -12.78 -2.64
N LEU A 3 -19.11 -13.11 -3.16
CA LEU A 3 -17.82 -12.68 -2.64
C LEU A 3 -17.05 -11.88 -3.69
N TYR A 4 -16.47 -10.76 -3.28
CA TYR A 4 -15.38 -10.11 -4.00
C TYR A 4 -14.05 -10.73 -3.54
N MET A 5 -13.30 -11.25 -4.50
CA MET A 5 -12.05 -11.96 -4.29
C MET A 5 -10.91 -11.08 -4.79
N ARG A 6 -9.83 -10.98 -4.01
CA ARG A 6 -8.56 -10.39 -4.44
C ARG A 6 -7.44 -11.39 -4.22
N GLN A 7 -6.69 -11.70 -5.26
CA GLN A 7 -5.60 -12.68 -5.23
C GLN A 7 -4.34 -12.07 -5.81
N GLU A 8 -3.21 -12.28 -5.16
CA GLU A 8 -1.90 -11.90 -5.68
C GLU A 8 -1.12 -13.15 -6.06
N TYR A 9 -0.53 -13.14 -7.24
CA TYR A 9 0.20 -14.25 -7.80
C TYR A 9 1.69 -13.96 -7.80
N ARG A 10 2.49 -15.01 -8.02
CA ARG A 10 3.93 -14.83 -8.13
C ARG A 10 4.25 -14.03 -9.39
N ALA A 11 4.83 -12.86 -9.21
CA ALA A 11 5.45 -12.06 -10.26
C ALA A 11 6.97 -12.08 -10.07
N THR A 12 7.70 -12.64 -11.03
CA THR A 12 9.17 -12.73 -10.95
C THR A 12 9.83 -11.67 -11.82
N ARG A 13 10.92 -11.08 -11.34
CA ARG A 13 11.78 -10.17 -12.12
C ARG A 13 12.44 -10.88 -13.32
N LYS A 14 12.54 -12.21 -13.28
CA LYS A 14 13.15 -13.03 -14.36
C LYS A 14 12.30 -13.13 -15.63
N GLU A 15 10.98 -12.98 -15.50
CA GLU A 15 10.05 -12.99 -16.64
C GLU A 15 9.97 -11.57 -17.21
N PRO A 16 10.30 -11.28 -18.47
CA PRO A 16 10.14 -9.93 -19.02
C PRO A 16 8.69 -9.41 -18.86
N PHE A 17 8.51 -8.11 -18.63
CA PHE A 17 7.16 -7.56 -18.39
C PHE A 17 6.23 -7.78 -19.59
N GLY A 18 6.69 -7.56 -20.81
CA GLY A 18 5.92 -7.87 -22.02
C GLY A 18 5.57 -9.36 -22.15
N ALA A 19 6.44 -10.28 -21.71
CA ALA A 19 6.13 -11.72 -21.69
C ALA A 19 5.00 -12.05 -20.70
N MET A 20 4.99 -11.40 -19.52
CA MET A 20 3.89 -11.51 -18.57
C MET A 20 2.57 -10.99 -19.15
N LEU A 21 2.59 -9.84 -19.83
CA LEU A 21 1.39 -9.31 -20.48
C LEU A 21 0.86 -10.27 -21.56
N ARG A 22 1.73 -10.80 -22.42
CA ARG A 22 1.37 -11.77 -23.46
C ARG A 22 0.73 -13.01 -22.84
N ARG A 23 1.34 -13.57 -21.80
CA ARG A 23 0.79 -14.73 -21.08
C ARG A 23 -0.63 -14.48 -20.54
N ILE A 24 -0.91 -13.26 -20.05
CA ILE A 24 -2.26 -12.91 -19.58
C ILE A 24 -3.23 -12.79 -20.76
N TYR A 25 -2.86 -12.01 -21.78
CA TYR A 25 -3.71 -11.76 -22.93
C TYR A 25 -4.03 -13.05 -23.69
N GLU A 26 -3.01 -13.88 -23.99
CA GLU A 26 -3.15 -15.16 -24.67
C GLU A 26 -3.95 -16.15 -23.83
N GLY A 27 -3.65 -16.26 -22.53
CA GLY A 27 -4.35 -17.20 -21.65
C GLY A 27 -5.84 -16.88 -21.49
N LEU A 28 -6.21 -15.60 -21.46
CA LEU A 28 -7.62 -15.18 -21.48
C LEU A 28 -8.24 -15.39 -22.87
N SER A 29 -7.55 -15.01 -23.94
CA SER A 29 -8.06 -15.12 -25.32
C SER A 29 -8.28 -16.58 -25.75
N GLN A 30 -7.36 -17.49 -25.41
CA GLN A 30 -7.50 -18.92 -25.68
C GLN A 30 -8.71 -19.54 -24.96
N GLY A 31 -9.08 -18.98 -23.82
CA GLY A 31 -10.30 -19.34 -23.09
C GLY A 31 -11.59 -18.81 -23.72
N GLY A 32 -11.52 -18.08 -24.84
CA GLY A 32 -12.67 -17.43 -25.46
C GLY A 32 -13.19 -16.22 -24.66
N VAL A 33 -12.37 -15.67 -23.76
CA VAL A 33 -12.73 -14.51 -22.95
C VAL A 33 -12.34 -13.24 -23.71
N PRO A 34 -13.28 -12.34 -24.07
CA PRO A 34 -12.94 -11.06 -24.67
C PRO A 34 -12.04 -10.25 -23.74
N VAL A 35 -10.88 -9.82 -24.24
CA VAL A 35 -9.86 -9.13 -23.44
C VAL A 35 -9.84 -7.65 -23.79
N LEU A 36 -10.41 -6.82 -22.92
CA LEU A 36 -10.17 -5.39 -22.94
C LEU A 36 -9.04 -5.07 -21.98
N TYR A 37 -8.28 -4.02 -22.28
CA TYR A 37 -7.23 -3.54 -21.39
C TYR A 37 -7.13 -2.04 -21.36
N ARG A 38 -6.53 -1.55 -20.28
CA ARG A 38 -6.10 -0.17 -20.04
C ARG A 38 -4.67 -0.18 -19.57
N PHE A 39 -3.92 0.85 -19.91
CA PHE A 39 -2.52 0.93 -19.55
C PHE A 39 -2.10 2.34 -19.17
N THR A 40 -1.03 2.40 -18.38
CA THR A 40 -0.35 3.65 -18.02
C THR A 40 1.14 3.38 -17.93
N PHE A 41 1.93 4.17 -18.64
CA PHE A 41 3.39 4.21 -18.53
C PHE A 41 3.83 5.63 -18.19
N ALA A 42 4.34 5.84 -16.99
CA ALA A 42 4.59 7.18 -16.45
C ALA A 42 6.04 7.37 -16.03
N ASP A 43 6.50 8.62 -16.13
CA ASP A 43 7.81 9.07 -15.64
C ASP A 43 7.81 9.42 -14.14
N HIS A 44 8.98 9.78 -13.63
CA HIS A 44 9.14 10.32 -12.29
C HIS A 44 8.92 11.83 -12.30
N LEU A 45 8.37 12.38 -11.21
CA LEU A 45 8.28 13.82 -10.95
C LEU A 45 9.62 14.48 -10.57
N VAL A 46 10.77 13.80 -10.71
CA VAL A 46 12.07 14.34 -10.28
C VAL A 46 12.68 15.18 -11.42
N PRO A 47 12.93 16.49 -11.22
CA PRO A 47 13.57 17.34 -12.21
C PRO A 47 14.97 16.82 -12.61
N GLY A 48 15.32 16.95 -13.89
CA GLY A 48 16.64 16.60 -14.41
C GLY A 48 16.84 15.13 -14.81
N MET A 49 15.85 14.25 -14.59
CA MET A 49 15.89 12.88 -15.13
C MET A 49 15.47 12.82 -16.61
N VAL A 50 16.08 11.91 -17.36
CA VAL A 50 15.69 11.69 -18.76
C VAL A 50 14.32 11.02 -18.80
N SER A 51 13.37 11.67 -19.46
CA SER A 51 12.00 11.19 -19.63
C SER A 51 11.97 9.87 -20.43
N SER A 52 11.42 8.81 -19.84
CA SER A 52 11.15 7.55 -20.52
C SER A 52 9.97 7.69 -21.47
N VAL A 53 9.01 8.57 -21.17
CA VAL A 53 7.91 8.91 -22.09
C VAL A 53 8.46 9.54 -23.37
N ALA A 54 9.36 10.53 -23.27
CA ALA A 54 9.98 11.14 -24.44
C ALA A 54 10.80 10.13 -25.26
N ARG A 55 11.53 9.22 -24.59
CA ARG A 55 12.23 8.12 -25.28
C ARG A 55 11.28 7.17 -25.99
N ALA A 56 10.16 6.83 -25.35
CA ALA A 56 9.14 5.97 -25.93
C ALA A 56 8.49 6.61 -27.14
N VAL A 57 8.11 7.89 -27.08
CA VAL A 57 7.56 8.63 -28.23
C VAL A 57 8.58 8.74 -29.36
N LYS A 58 9.87 8.96 -29.04
CA LYS A 58 10.94 8.96 -30.06
C LYS A 58 11.07 7.61 -30.77
N LYS A 59 10.94 6.51 -30.02
CA LYS A 59 11.03 5.14 -30.56
C LYS A 59 9.74 4.71 -31.28
N PHE A 60 8.60 5.17 -30.78
CA PHE A 60 7.24 4.82 -31.21
C PHE A 60 6.41 6.09 -31.39
N PRO A 61 6.54 6.79 -32.54
CA PRO A 61 5.93 8.11 -32.73
C PRO A 61 4.40 8.13 -32.60
N HIS A 62 3.74 7.01 -32.91
CA HIS A 62 2.28 6.87 -32.78
C HIS A 62 1.77 6.94 -31.32
N LEU A 63 2.65 6.91 -30.31
CA LEU A 63 2.28 7.10 -28.91
C LEU A 63 2.09 8.58 -28.54
N ALA A 64 2.54 9.52 -29.38
CA ALA A 64 2.47 10.96 -29.09
C ALA A 64 1.06 11.47 -28.73
N PRO A 65 -0.03 11.04 -29.43
CA PRO A 65 -1.39 11.46 -29.09
C PRO A 65 -1.89 10.92 -27.72
N LEU A 66 -1.21 9.92 -27.15
CA LEU A 66 -1.58 9.28 -25.89
C LEU A 66 -0.84 9.88 -24.68
N VAL A 67 0.02 10.87 -24.92
CA VAL A 67 0.80 11.53 -23.86
C VAL A 67 -0.06 12.56 -23.14
N THR A 68 -0.07 12.50 -21.82
CA THR A 68 -0.71 13.50 -20.97
C THR A 68 0.17 13.85 -19.77
N THR A 69 0.00 15.08 -19.28
CA THR A 69 0.54 15.56 -18.00
C THR A 69 -0.58 15.88 -17.02
N GLU A 70 -1.83 15.57 -17.36
CA GLU A 70 -2.96 15.79 -16.47
C GLU A 70 -2.92 14.78 -15.31
N PRO A 71 -3.37 15.18 -14.10
CA PRO A 71 -3.57 14.24 -13.02
C PRO A 71 -4.57 13.16 -13.43
N VAL A 72 -4.16 11.90 -13.32
CA VAL A 72 -5.00 10.73 -13.66
C VAL A 72 -6.20 10.58 -12.71
N ALA A 73 -6.25 11.37 -11.62
CA ALA A 73 -7.31 11.34 -10.63
C ALA A 73 -8.25 12.56 -10.70
N PRO A 74 -9.54 12.36 -11.03
CA PRO A 74 -10.53 13.45 -11.05
C PRO A 74 -10.63 14.20 -9.70
N ARG A 75 -10.58 13.48 -8.58
CA ARG A 75 -10.64 14.08 -7.23
C ARG A 75 -9.42 14.93 -6.86
N LEU A 76 -8.28 14.72 -7.52
CA LEU A 76 -7.11 15.60 -7.35
C LEU A 76 -7.25 16.86 -8.19
N LYS A 77 -7.87 16.80 -9.37
CA LYS A 77 -8.14 17.99 -10.19
C LYS A 77 -9.04 18.99 -9.47
N GLU A 78 -10.08 18.53 -8.77
CA GLU A 78 -10.98 19.41 -8.00
C GLU A 78 -10.30 20.10 -6.82
N LYS A 79 -9.33 19.43 -6.18
CA LYS A 79 -8.65 19.97 -4.98
C LYS A 79 -7.35 20.69 -5.27
N LEU A 80 -6.71 20.42 -6.42
CA LEU A 80 -5.40 20.92 -6.80
C LEU A 80 -5.36 21.22 -8.32
N PRO A 81 -6.12 22.23 -8.80
CA PRO A 81 -6.32 22.50 -10.23
C PRO A 81 -5.04 22.84 -11.00
N GLU A 82 -3.97 23.25 -10.30
CA GLU A 82 -2.70 23.68 -10.92
C GLU A 82 -1.59 22.61 -10.92
N ARG A 83 -1.83 21.40 -10.39
CA ARG A 83 -0.79 20.36 -10.39
C ARG A 83 -0.74 19.63 -11.72
N THR A 84 0.33 19.83 -12.47
CA THR A 84 0.75 18.93 -13.55
C THR A 84 1.31 17.64 -12.94
N GLY A 85 0.81 16.50 -13.42
CA GLY A 85 1.37 15.18 -13.14
C GLY A 85 2.66 14.95 -13.95
N PRO A 86 3.42 13.88 -13.64
CA PRO A 86 4.53 13.49 -14.50
C PRO A 86 3.96 13.12 -15.88
N PRO A 87 4.73 13.34 -16.97
CA PRO A 87 4.36 12.82 -18.27
C PRO A 87 4.02 11.33 -18.19
N ALA A 88 2.91 10.96 -18.81
CA ALA A 88 2.42 9.59 -18.87
C ALA A 88 1.84 9.29 -20.24
N ILE A 89 2.03 8.06 -20.71
CA ILE A 89 1.32 7.48 -21.86
C ILE A 89 0.15 6.70 -21.27
N ILE A 90 -1.07 7.14 -21.58
CA ILE A 90 -2.30 6.53 -21.08
C ILE A 90 -3.15 6.14 -22.27
N GLY A 91 -3.69 4.92 -22.22
CA GLY A 91 -4.58 4.44 -23.25
C GLY A 91 -5.29 3.16 -22.85
N ASP A 92 -6.03 2.63 -23.82
CA ASP A 92 -6.77 1.39 -23.72
C ASP A 92 -6.76 0.63 -25.06
N ALA A 93 -7.49 -0.48 -25.11
CA ALA A 93 -7.61 -1.33 -26.28
C ALA A 93 -8.17 -0.63 -27.53
N THR A 94 -8.82 0.54 -27.40
CA THR A 94 -9.31 1.33 -28.54
C THR A 94 -8.25 2.29 -29.10
N THR A 95 -7.21 2.57 -28.32
CA THR A 95 -6.17 3.56 -28.65
C THR A 95 -4.85 2.93 -29.08
N LEU A 96 -4.57 1.69 -28.67
CA LEU A 96 -3.32 0.98 -28.96
C LEU A 96 -3.57 -0.52 -29.00
N GLU A 97 -3.22 -1.17 -30.10
CA GLU A 97 -3.38 -2.62 -30.29
C GLU A 97 -2.45 -3.40 -29.36
N PHE A 98 -2.86 -4.62 -28.96
CA PHE A 98 -2.14 -5.36 -27.93
C PHE A 98 -0.68 -5.66 -28.30
N PRO A 99 -0.35 -6.03 -29.56
CA PRO A 99 1.05 -6.22 -29.96
C PRO A 99 1.92 -4.97 -29.74
N GLN A 100 1.37 -3.77 -29.96
CA GLN A 100 2.08 -2.51 -29.76
C GLN A 100 2.28 -2.21 -28.27
N LEU A 101 1.26 -2.48 -27.44
CA LEU A 101 1.39 -2.42 -25.98
C LEU A 101 2.45 -3.40 -25.46
N ALA A 102 2.48 -4.62 -25.99
CA ALA A 102 3.47 -5.63 -25.61
C ALA A 102 4.90 -5.23 -26.03
N GLU A 103 5.06 -4.63 -27.20
CA GLU A 103 6.35 -4.09 -27.67
C GLU A 103 6.85 -2.94 -26.79
N LEU A 104 5.95 -2.03 -26.39
CA LEU A 104 6.25 -0.99 -25.42
C LEU A 104 6.72 -1.60 -24.08
N ALA A 105 6.02 -2.63 -23.62
CA ALA A 105 6.32 -3.35 -22.38
C ALA A 105 7.64 -4.14 -22.41
N ASP A 106 8.07 -4.64 -23.57
CA ASP A 106 9.38 -5.29 -23.75
C ASP A 106 10.55 -4.33 -23.56
N GLY A 107 10.30 -3.02 -23.70
CA GLY A 107 11.31 -2.00 -23.42
C GLY A 107 11.71 -1.91 -21.95
N LEU A 108 10.93 -2.50 -21.02
CA LEU A 108 11.19 -2.43 -19.59
C LEU A 108 12.17 -3.52 -19.11
N PRO A 109 13.04 -3.22 -18.13
CA PRO A 109 13.34 -1.89 -17.58
C PRO A 109 14.49 -1.18 -18.33
N ARG A 110 15.00 -1.75 -19.43
CA ARG A 110 16.30 -1.35 -20.00
C ARG A 110 16.20 -0.15 -20.94
N SER A 111 15.53 -0.32 -22.08
CA SER A 111 15.45 0.75 -23.08
C SER A 111 14.47 1.85 -22.71
N LEU A 112 13.42 1.50 -21.94
CA LEU A 112 12.35 2.38 -21.49
C LEU A 112 12.13 2.22 -19.98
N PRO A 113 12.96 2.85 -19.13
CA PRO A 113 12.95 2.67 -17.68
C PRO A 113 11.84 3.47 -16.98
N PHE A 114 10.59 3.35 -17.44
CA PHE A 114 9.43 4.07 -16.87
C PHE A 114 9.36 3.96 -15.35
N ARG A 115 8.99 5.05 -14.65
CA ARG A 115 8.79 5.03 -13.19
C ARG A 115 7.73 4.02 -12.80
N VAL A 116 6.61 4.02 -13.52
CA VAL A 116 5.48 3.10 -13.32
C VAL A 116 5.02 2.61 -14.68
N ALA A 117 4.81 1.30 -14.79
CA ALA A 117 3.98 0.69 -15.81
C ALA A 117 2.86 -0.09 -15.12
N ASP A 118 1.62 0.15 -15.52
CA ASP A 118 0.43 -0.55 -15.01
C ASP A 118 -0.43 -0.93 -16.21
N VAL A 119 -0.79 -2.21 -16.29
CA VAL A 119 -1.70 -2.74 -17.30
C VAL A 119 -2.79 -3.53 -16.61
N ARG A 120 -4.03 -3.21 -16.94
CA ARG A 120 -5.22 -3.87 -16.42
C ARG A 120 -5.98 -4.52 -17.54
N PHE A 121 -6.26 -5.81 -17.40
CA PHE A 121 -7.13 -6.56 -18.29
C PHE A 121 -8.47 -6.77 -17.60
N TYR A 122 -9.56 -6.51 -18.30
CA TYR A 122 -10.91 -6.59 -17.74
C TYR A 122 -11.88 -7.15 -18.77
N THR A 123 -12.94 -7.74 -18.24
CA THR A 123 -14.05 -8.34 -18.97
C THR A 123 -15.20 -8.58 -18.00
N ASP A 124 -16.41 -8.77 -18.51
CA ASP A 124 -17.58 -9.07 -17.69
C ASP A 124 -17.46 -10.41 -16.95
N HIS A 125 -16.61 -11.32 -17.41
CA HIS A 125 -16.34 -12.60 -16.72
C HIS A 125 -15.67 -12.44 -15.35
N PHE A 126 -15.03 -11.31 -15.06
CA PHE A 126 -14.53 -11.03 -13.70
C PHE A 126 -15.66 -10.61 -12.74
N GLY A 127 -16.88 -10.42 -13.23
CA GLY A 127 -18.01 -9.90 -12.47
C GLY A 127 -17.89 -8.39 -12.20
N LYS A 128 -18.95 -7.81 -11.63
CA LYS A 128 -19.02 -6.38 -11.30
C LYS A 128 -18.88 -6.21 -9.79
N ALA A 129 -17.83 -5.54 -9.35
CA ALA A 129 -17.71 -5.12 -7.94
C ALA A 129 -18.58 -3.86 -7.71
N PRO A 130 -19.31 -3.77 -6.57
CA PRO A 130 -20.10 -2.58 -6.27
C PRO A 130 -19.23 -1.36 -5.96
N ALA A 131 -19.80 -0.17 -6.18
CA ALA A 131 -19.11 1.11 -6.21
C ALA A 131 -18.38 1.52 -4.90
N ARG A 132 -18.71 0.90 -3.74
CA ARG A 132 -18.16 1.26 -2.41
C ARG A 132 -16.97 0.42 -1.91
N VAL A 133 -16.43 -0.53 -2.69
CA VAL A 133 -15.11 -1.15 -2.39
C VAL A 133 -14.00 -0.08 -2.28
N MET A 134 -14.25 1.13 -2.80
CA MET A 134 -13.33 2.26 -2.92
C MET A 134 -12.90 2.97 -1.62
N ALA A 135 -13.44 2.63 -0.44
CA ALA A 135 -13.08 3.30 0.80
C ALA A 135 -11.86 2.69 1.54
N GLY A 136 -11.45 1.47 1.16
CA GLY A 136 -10.37 0.72 1.82
C GLY A 136 -9.12 0.49 0.97
N THR A 137 -9.17 0.72 -0.34
CA THR A 137 -7.99 0.74 -1.20
C THR A 137 -7.23 2.05 -0.97
N SER A 138 -5.90 1.98 -0.93
CA SER A 138 -5.08 3.18 -0.72
C SER A 138 -5.50 4.24 -1.72
N THR A 139 -5.53 5.49 -1.29
CA THR A 139 -5.96 6.62 -2.12
C THR A 139 -5.21 6.59 -3.46
N ALA A 140 -3.96 6.14 -3.52
CA ALA A 140 -3.20 5.98 -4.76
C ALA A 140 -3.85 5.03 -5.81
N ASP A 141 -4.43 3.91 -5.39
CA ASP A 141 -5.05 2.93 -6.30
C ASP A 141 -6.42 3.39 -6.82
N ALA A 142 -7.16 4.14 -6.00
CA ALA A 142 -8.40 4.80 -6.41
C ALA A 142 -8.15 6.07 -7.25
N LEU A 143 -7.05 6.78 -6.99
CA LEU A 143 -6.66 8.01 -7.68
C LEU A 143 -6.14 7.72 -9.09
N LEU A 144 -5.38 6.64 -9.32
CA LEU A 144 -4.78 6.40 -10.64
C LEU A 144 -5.72 5.74 -11.67
N HIS A 145 -6.87 5.16 -11.29
CA HIS A 145 -7.45 4.09 -12.13
C HIS A 145 -8.97 4.06 -12.34
N GLY A 146 -9.76 4.96 -11.75
CA GLY A 146 -11.21 4.97 -11.97
C GLY A 146 -11.91 3.64 -11.59
N HIS A 147 -13.21 3.56 -11.90
CA HIS A 147 -14.20 2.65 -11.32
C HIS A 147 -14.12 1.14 -11.66
N PHE A 148 -12.94 0.55 -11.89
CA PHE A 148 -12.81 -0.84 -12.33
C PHE A 148 -11.98 -1.68 -11.35
N ASN A 149 -12.67 -2.32 -10.40
CA ASN A 149 -12.07 -3.12 -9.31
C ASN A 149 -12.01 -4.62 -9.61
N THR A 150 -12.52 -5.08 -10.76
CA THR A 150 -12.46 -6.48 -11.21
C THR A 150 -11.64 -6.58 -12.49
N GLY A 151 -10.82 -7.62 -12.61
CA GLY A 151 -9.84 -7.78 -13.69
C GLY A 151 -8.52 -8.38 -13.22
N MET A 152 -7.60 -8.54 -14.17
CA MET A 152 -6.20 -8.84 -13.93
C MET A 152 -5.38 -7.55 -13.93
N ARG A 153 -4.46 -7.40 -13.00
CA ARG A 153 -3.51 -6.28 -12.93
C ARG A 153 -2.10 -6.81 -13.01
N ALA A 154 -1.34 -6.33 -13.98
CA ALA A 154 0.10 -6.50 -14.07
C ALA A 154 0.76 -5.13 -13.96
N SER A 155 1.69 -4.96 -13.04
CA SER A 155 2.43 -3.71 -12.90
C SER A 155 3.91 -3.94 -12.67
N ASP A 156 4.69 -2.97 -13.13
CA ASP A 156 6.13 -2.94 -13.00
C ASP A 156 6.55 -1.50 -12.70
N SER A 157 6.99 -1.25 -11.48
CA SER A 157 7.33 0.09 -11.02
C SER A 157 8.72 0.11 -10.39
N TRP A 158 9.38 1.26 -10.42
CA TRP A 158 10.55 1.43 -9.59
C TRP A 158 10.08 1.51 -8.13
N TRP A 159 10.69 0.69 -7.28
CA TRP A 159 10.62 0.81 -5.83
C TRP A 159 12.02 1.06 -5.27
N VAL A 160 12.13 1.22 -3.97
CA VAL A 160 13.36 1.77 -3.39
C VAL A 160 14.56 0.83 -3.54
N ASN A 161 14.32 -0.48 -3.57
CA ASN A 161 15.35 -1.51 -3.78
C ASN A 161 15.31 -2.09 -5.21
N GLY A 162 14.90 -1.30 -6.20
CA GLY A 162 14.81 -1.69 -7.61
C GLY A 162 13.37 -1.95 -8.08
N ARG A 163 13.21 -2.66 -9.20
CA ARG A 163 11.90 -2.83 -9.85
C ARG A 163 10.96 -3.72 -9.02
N ASP A 164 9.85 -3.21 -8.55
CA ASP A 164 8.80 -4.03 -7.97
C ASP A 164 7.83 -4.48 -9.06
N ARG A 165 7.50 -5.78 -9.07
CA ARG A 165 6.61 -6.36 -10.07
C ARG A 165 5.46 -7.06 -9.37
N HIS A 166 4.27 -6.75 -9.82
CA HIS A 166 3.03 -7.24 -9.23
C HIS A 166 2.15 -7.89 -10.29
N LEU A 167 1.52 -9.00 -9.90
CA LEU A 167 0.48 -9.68 -10.66
C LEU A 167 -0.66 -10.01 -9.71
N GLY A 168 -1.85 -9.52 -10.00
CA GLY A 168 -3.03 -9.80 -9.18
C GLY A 168 -4.28 -9.97 -10.01
N ALA A 169 -5.27 -10.66 -9.43
CA ALA A 169 -6.60 -10.82 -9.96
C ALA A 169 -7.62 -10.33 -8.95
N ALA A 170 -8.68 -9.71 -9.44
CA ALA A 170 -9.85 -9.38 -8.66
C ALA A 170 -11.13 -9.80 -9.41
N TYR A 171 -12.03 -10.49 -8.73
CA TYR A 171 -13.25 -11.00 -9.36
C TYR A 171 -14.37 -11.20 -8.35
N VAL A 172 -15.60 -11.31 -8.84
CA VAL A 172 -16.79 -11.63 -8.04
C VAL A 172 -17.26 -13.05 -8.35
N VAL A 173 -17.59 -13.81 -7.29
CA VAL A 173 -18.07 -15.20 -7.40
C VAL A 173 -19.25 -15.44 -6.46
N ASP A 174 -20.18 -16.27 -6.93
CA ASP A 174 -21.22 -16.83 -6.08
C ASP A 174 -20.67 -18.03 -5.31
N VAL A 175 -20.92 -18.02 -4.00
CA VAL A 175 -20.39 -19.03 -3.08
C VAL A 175 -21.54 -19.70 -2.34
N PRO A 176 -21.62 -21.05 -2.37
CA PRO A 176 -22.51 -21.81 -1.52
C PRO A 176 -22.21 -21.55 -0.04
N GLU A 177 -23.26 -21.50 0.77
CA GLU A 177 -23.13 -21.33 2.21
C GLU A 177 -22.30 -22.49 2.81
N GLY A 178 -21.25 -22.18 3.58
CA GLY A 178 -20.37 -23.18 4.20
C GLY A 178 -19.11 -23.60 3.40
N SER A 179 -18.81 -22.99 2.25
CA SER A 179 -17.56 -23.29 1.51
C SER A 179 -16.31 -22.92 2.33
N ARG A 180 -15.35 -23.86 2.41
CA ARG A 180 -14.08 -23.69 3.14
C ARG A 180 -12.94 -23.13 2.29
N ASN A 181 -13.05 -23.20 0.96
CA ASN A 181 -11.99 -22.78 0.04
C ASN A 181 -12.38 -21.50 -0.69
N ALA A 182 -11.36 -20.66 -0.95
CA ALA A 182 -11.47 -19.50 -1.84
C ALA A 182 -11.96 -19.97 -3.23
N PRO A 183 -13.20 -19.64 -3.64
CA PRO A 183 -13.71 -20.11 -4.92
C PRO A 183 -13.02 -19.38 -6.07
N LEU A 184 -12.70 -20.12 -7.12
CA LEU A 184 -12.33 -19.55 -8.41
C LEU A 184 -13.60 -19.24 -9.22
N PRO A 185 -13.55 -18.26 -10.14
CA PRO A 185 -14.65 -18.04 -11.06
C PRO A 185 -14.80 -19.27 -11.97
N GLY A 186 -16.03 -19.57 -12.37
CA GLY A 186 -16.29 -20.69 -13.27
C GLY A 186 -15.68 -20.49 -14.67
N GLY A 187 -15.66 -21.57 -15.44
CA GLY A 187 -15.32 -21.55 -16.86
C GLY A 187 -13.87 -21.15 -17.17
N ALA A 188 -13.70 -20.48 -18.31
CA ALA A 188 -12.39 -20.14 -18.88
C ALA A 188 -11.53 -19.25 -17.96
N LEU A 189 -12.15 -18.32 -17.23
CA LEU A 189 -11.43 -17.45 -16.31
C LEU A 189 -10.83 -18.26 -15.14
N GLY A 190 -11.57 -19.18 -14.54
CA GLY A 190 -11.06 -20.05 -13.48
C GLY A 190 -9.94 -20.97 -13.96
N ALA A 191 -10.09 -21.52 -15.17
CA ALA A 191 -9.06 -22.34 -15.80
C ALA A 191 -7.78 -21.54 -16.00
N PHE A 192 -7.87 -20.32 -16.56
CA PHE A 192 -6.73 -19.43 -16.70
C PHE A 192 -6.07 -19.08 -15.36
N LEU A 193 -6.85 -18.68 -14.34
CA LEU A 193 -6.30 -18.36 -13.02
C LEU A 193 -5.55 -19.54 -12.39
N THR A 194 -5.98 -20.77 -12.66
CA THR A 194 -5.28 -21.98 -12.21
C THR A 194 -3.89 -22.11 -12.84
N THR A 195 -3.71 -21.68 -14.09
CA THR A 195 -2.40 -21.68 -14.77
C THR A 195 -1.39 -20.73 -14.12
N LEU A 196 -1.85 -19.73 -13.37
CA LEU A 196 -0.99 -18.81 -12.63
C LEU A 196 -0.40 -19.42 -11.35
N GLY A 197 -0.85 -20.64 -10.99
CA GLY A 197 -0.45 -21.35 -9.79
C GLY A 197 -1.16 -20.86 -8.53
N LYS A 198 -0.66 -21.30 -7.36
CA LYS A 198 -1.24 -20.94 -6.06
C LYS A 198 -1.03 -19.45 -5.76
N PRO A 199 -2.09 -18.70 -5.38
CA PRO A 199 -1.94 -17.32 -4.93
C PRO A 199 -0.99 -17.21 -3.73
N ARG A 200 -0.13 -16.18 -3.71
CA ARG A 200 0.71 -15.82 -2.57
C ARG A 200 -0.11 -15.22 -1.43
N THR A 201 -1.11 -14.42 -1.79
CA THR A 201 -2.08 -13.84 -0.87
C THR A 201 -3.46 -13.94 -1.50
N ALA A 202 -4.48 -14.09 -0.65
CA ALA A 202 -5.87 -14.06 -1.05
C ALA A 202 -6.66 -13.33 0.03
N ALA A 203 -7.55 -12.43 -0.39
CA ALA A 203 -8.50 -11.75 0.47
C ALA A 203 -9.91 -11.96 -0.10
N GLN A 204 -10.88 -12.09 0.79
CA GLN A 204 -12.27 -12.37 0.44
C GLN A 204 -13.15 -11.36 1.16
N PHE A 205 -14.10 -10.79 0.43
CA PHE A 205 -14.95 -9.72 0.93
C PHE A 205 -16.40 -10.01 0.57
N PRO A 206 -17.27 -10.33 1.54
CA PRO A 206 -18.68 -10.57 1.29
C PRO A 206 -19.40 -9.37 0.69
N ILE A 207 -20.28 -9.63 -0.27
CA ILE A 207 -21.14 -8.61 -0.85
C ILE A 207 -22.54 -8.77 -0.25
N THR A 208 -23.06 -7.71 0.37
CA THR A 208 -24.40 -7.65 0.93
C THR A 208 -25.23 -6.60 0.20
N GLU A 209 -26.42 -6.98 -0.21
CA GLU A 209 -27.40 -6.03 -0.77
C GLU A 209 -27.95 -5.15 0.37
N SER A 210 -28.01 -3.83 0.15
CA SER A 210 -28.70 -2.89 1.05
C SER A 210 -29.76 -2.11 0.27
N GLU A 211 -30.73 -1.52 0.95
CA GLU A 211 -31.80 -0.71 0.34
C GLU A 211 -31.28 0.50 -0.47
N GLU A 212 -30.02 0.91 -0.25
CA GLU A 212 -29.32 1.95 -1.02
C GLU A 212 -28.47 1.39 -2.21
N GLY A 213 -28.65 0.11 -2.56
CA GLY A 213 -27.89 -0.61 -3.60
C GLY A 213 -26.92 -1.69 -3.06
N GLU A 214 -26.32 -2.47 -3.97
CA GLU A 214 -25.31 -3.49 -3.64
C GLU A 214 -24.10 -2.84 -2.93
N LYS A 215 -23.73 -3.33 -1.74
CA LYS A 215 -22.55 -2.89 -0.98
C LYS A 215 -21.63 -4.10 -0.73
N VAL A 216 -20.32 -3.96 -0.98
CA VAL A 216 -19.37 -4.93 -0.41
C VAL A 216 -19.19 -4.58 1.06
N VAL A 217 -19.62 -5.49 1.92
CA VAL A 217 -19.21 -5.47 3.33
C VAL A 217 -17.88 -6.20 3.36
N VAL A 218 -16.81 -5.43 3.50
CA VAL A 218 -15.51 -5.99 3.86
C VAL A 218 -15.66 -6.60 5.26
N LYS A 219 -16.07 -7.88 5.36
CA LYS A 219 -16.01 -8.62 6.62
C LYS A 219 -14.55 -8.61 7.05
N GLY A 220 -14.26 -7.84 8.09
CA GLY A 220 -12.90 -7.56 8.57
C GLY A 220 -12.62 -6.07 8.80
N LYS A 221 -13.48 -5.16 8.32
CA LYS A 221 -13.68 -3.87 8.97
C LYS A 221 -15.15 -3.78 9.27
N ALA A 222 -15.55 -4.17 10.49
CA ALA A 222 -16.72 -3.53 11.06
C ALA A 222 -16.54 -2.02 10.83
N GLU A 223 -17.61 -1.34 10.45
CA GLU A 223 -17.55 0.11 10.35
C GLU A 223 -17.02 0.59 11.70
N ALA A 224 -15.83 1.21 11.67
CA ALA A 224 -15.12 1.53 12.89
C ALA A 224 -16.08 2.31 13.78
N PRO A 225 -16.29 1.89 15.04
CA PRO A 225 -17.28 2.52 15.89
C PRO A 225 -17.10 4.05 15.85
N PRO A 226 -18.16 4.84 15.60
CA PRO A 226 -18.03 6.29 15.36
C PRO A 226 -17.23 7.01 16.45
N GLU A 227 -17.33 6.55 17.69
CA GLU A 227 -16.55 7.01 18.83
C GLU A 227 -15.04 6.79 18.68
N LEU A 228 -14.60 5.66 18.12
CA LEU A 228 -13.18 5.38 17.85
C LEU A 228 -12.66 6.18 16.66
N VAL A 229 -13.50 6.43 15.65
CA VAL A 229 -13.18 7.32 14.53
C VAL A 229 -13.01 8.76 15.01
N ALA A 230 -13.95 9.25 15.83
CA ALA A 230 -13.89 10.58 16.44
C ALA A 230 -12.69 10.72 17.37
N LEU A 231 -12.40 9.71 18.19
CA LEU A 231 -11.20 9.65 19.02
C LEU A 231 -9.93 9.77 18.17
N ALA A 232 -9.81 8.98 17.10
CA ALA A 232 -8.64 9.02 16.23
C ALA A 232 -8.47 10.39 15.53
N ALA A 233 -9.57 11.06 15.17
CA ALA A 233 -9.52 12.42 14.63
C ALA A 233 -9.02 13.42 15.69
N ARG A 234 -9.60 13.40 16.89
CA ARG A 234 -9.19 14.25 18.02
C ARG A 234 -7.72 14.07 18.39
N LEU A 235 -7.24 12.83 18.46
CA LEU A 235 -5.84 12.54 18.79
C LEU A 235 -4.88 13.05 17.72
N ARG A 236 -5.27 13.00 16.43
CA ARG A 236 -4.46 13.57 15.34
C ARG A 236 -4.39 15.09 15.40
N GLU A 237 -5.49 15.74 15.77
CA GLU A 237 -5.53 17.19 15.97
C GLU A 237 -4.66 17.61 17.17
N ARG A 238 -4.69 16.83 18.26
CA ARG A 238 -3.85 17.04 19.47
C ARG A 238 -2.39 16.63 19.31
N MET A 239 -1.93 16.24 18.12
CA MET A 239 -0.54 15.82 17.92
C MET A 239 0.49 16.88 18.36
N PRO A 240 0.34 18.19 18.06
CA PRO A 240 1.28 19.20 18.54
C PRO A 240 1.40 19.21 20.07
N GLU A 241 0.28 19.06 20.78
CA GLU A 241 0.24 19.01 22.25
C GLU A 241 0.93 17.76 22.79
N LEU A 242 0.64 16.59 22.20
CA LEU A 242 1.27 15.32 22.58
C LEU A 242 2.79 15.34 22.35
N ILE A 243 3.25 15.98 21.27
CA ILE A 243 4.67 16.14 20.95
C ILE A 243 5.34 17.03 22.01
N ALA A 244 4.73 18.17 22.34
CA ALA A 244 5.25 19.07 23.37
C ALA A 244 5.26 18.41 24.75
N GLY A 245 4.20 17.67 25.10
CA GLY A 245 4.04 16.98 26.39
C GLY A 245 5.04 15.85 26.63
N ALA A 246 5.55 15.24 25.56
CA ALA A 246 6.49 14.13 25.66
C ALA A 246 7.89 14.53 26.15
N ARG A 247 8.26 15.82 26.08
CA ARG A 247 9.57 16.34 26.51
C ARG A 247 10.74 15.50 25.98
N MET A 248 10.76 15.31 24.66
CA MET A 248 11.82 14.54 24.00
C MET A 248 13.21 15.10 24.34
N PRO A 249 14.18 14.26 24.75
CA PRO A 249 15.45 14.70 25.30
C PRO A 249 16.40 15.36 24.30
N HIS A 250 16.25 15.07 23.00
CA HIS A 250 17.21 15.52 21.98
C HIS A 250 16.57 16.38 20.90
N VAL A 251 17.26 17.45 20.54
CA VAL A 251 16.99 18.18 19.29
C VAL A 251 17.71 17.46 18.15
N ILE A 252 16.99 17.16 17.08
CA ILE A 252 17.53 16.48 15.90
C ILE A 252 17.46 17.43 14.71
N GLU A 253 18.62 17.81 14.18
CA GLU A 253 18.74 18.63 12.98
C GLU A 253 18.36 17.84 11.72
N SER A 254 17.73 18.49 10.74
CA SER A 254 17.28 17.85 9.49
C SER A 254 18.39 17.57 8.45
N ALA A 255 19.65 17.87 8.79
CA ALA A 255 20.76 17.74 7.86
C ALA A 255 20.99 16.28 7.43
N ARG A 256 21.48 16.13 6.19
CA ARG A 256 21.85 14.83 5.61
C ARG A 256 23.01 14.24 6.40
N ALA A 257 22.80 13.08 7.00
CA ALA A 257 23.80 12.46 7.88
C ALA A 257 24.72 11.52 7.10
N GLU A 258 25.98 11.43 7.51
CA GLU A 258 26.89 10.39 7.03
C GLU A 258 26.46 9.02 7.56
N HIS A 259 26.58 7.99 6.71
CA HIS A 259 26.02 6.67 7.01
C HIS A 259 27.10 5.73 7.54
N ALA A 260 27.09 5.46 8.85
CA ALA A 260 27.91 4.39 9.43
C ALA A 260 27.17 3.04 9.40
N GLN A 261 27.88 1.93 9.23
CA GLN A 261 27.30 0.60 9.44
C GLN A 261 27.32 0.30 10.95
N SER A 262 26.16 0.26 11.57
CA SER A 262 26.02 -0.13 12.97
C SER A 262 24.73 -0.92 13.17
N PRO A 263 24.73 -1.95 14.03
CA PRO A 263 23.52 -2.70 14.32
C PRO A 263 22.51 -1.76 15.02
N LEU A 264 21.33 -1.61 14.42
CA LEU A 264 20.29 -0.69 14.92
C LEU A 264 19.48 -1.28 16.08
N LYS A 265 19.33 -2.60 16.10
CA LYS A 265 18.49 -3.33 17.06
C LYS A 265 18.90 -3.18 18.54
N PRO A 266 20.20 -3.16 18.91
CA PRO A 266 20.60 -3.04 20.31
C PRO A 266 20.09 -1.78 21.01
N ALA A 267 20.12 -0.62 20.33
CA ALA A 267 19.58 0.63 20.87
C ALA A 267 18.07 0.53 21.13
N LEU A 268 17.32 -0.06 20.18
CA LEU A 268 15.88 -0.29 20.32
C LEU A 268 15.58 -1.19 21.53
N GLU A 269 16.29 -2.31 21.67
CA GLU A 269 16.10 -3.20 22.81
C GLU A 269 16.45 -2.54 24.14
N LYS A 270 17.54 -1.75 24.19
CA LYS A 270 17.98 -1.03 25.39
C LYS A 270 16.88 -0.12 25.94
N HIS A 271 16.21 0.64 25.08
CA HIS A 271 15.24 1.66 25.51
C HIS A 271 13.80 1.14 25.61
N PHE A 272 13.38 0.20 24.77
CA PHE A 272 11.98 -0.26 24.73
C PHE A 272 11.70 -1.51 25.58
N LYS A 273 12.70 -2.36 25.83
CA LYS A 273 12.52 -3.56 26.69
C LYS A 273 12.12 -3.20 28.13
N PRO A 274 12.69 -2.16 28.78
CA PRO A 274 12.24 -1.72 30.11
C PRO A 274 10.78 -1.27 30.14
N MET A 275 10.23 -0.83 29.01
CA MET A 275 8.82 -0.44 28.85
C MET A 275 7.90 -1.65 28.54
N GLY A 276 8.45 -2.87 28.49
CA GLY A 276 7.70 -4.10 28.22
C GLY A 276 7.51 -4.43 26.74
N TYR A 277 8.17 -3.70 25.83
CA TYR A 277 8.08 -3.97 24.39
C TYR A 277 9.09 -5.04 23.96
N ALA A 278 8.63 -6.02 23.20
CA ALA A 278 9.46 -6.99 22.51
C ALA A 278 9.81 -6.50 21.10
N CYS A 279 11.11 -6.41 20.78
CA CYS A 279 11.59 -5.96 19.47
C CYS A 279 11.80 -7.14 18.51
N LYS A 280 11.05 -7.17 17.41
CA LYS A 280 11.23 -8.08 16.26
C LYS A 280 11.74 -7.32 15.03
N GLY A 281 12.33 -8.04 14.08
CA GLY A 281 12.93 -7.47 12.85
C GLY A 281 14.46 -7.60 12.79
N GLY A 282 15.08 -6.99 11.76
CA GLY A 282 16.54 -7.10 11.58
C GLY A 282 17.13 -6.69 10.22
N SER A 283 16.40 -6.01 9.34
CA SER A 283 16.90 -5.60 8.01
C SER A 283 16.25 -4.32 7.49
N GLY A 284 16.11 -3.31 8.35
CA GLY A 284 15.53 -2.02 7.97
C GLY A 284 14.06 -1.82 8.36
N ILE A 285 13.39 -2.85 8.87
CA ILE A 285 12.07 -2.73 9.48
C ILE A 285 12.15 -3.35 10.88
N PHE A 286 11.60 -2.63 11.86
CA PHE A 286 11.49 -3.06 13.24
C PHE A 286 10.05 -2.94 13.72
N THR A 287 9.64 -3.90 14.54
CA THR A 287 8.31 -3.94 15.13
C THR A 287 8.48 -4.21 16.62
N LEU A 288 8.09 -3.23 17.43
CA LEU A 288 8.16 -3.31 18.88
C LEU A 288 6.75 -3.45 19.42
N ARG A 289 6.44 -4.55 20.11
CA ARG A 289 5.07 -4.84 20.58
C ARG A 289 5.01 -5.09 22.08
N ARG A 290 3.93 -4.63 22.71
CA ARG A 290 3.50 -5.06 24.04
C ARG A 290 1.98 -5.25 24.07
N ARG A 291 1.48 -5.98 25.08
CA ARG A 291 0.05 -6.03 25.38
C ARG A 291 -0.31 -5.00 26.46
N THR A 292 -1.52 -4.48 26.39
CA THR A 292 -2.10 -3.63 27.43
C THR A 292 -2.85 -4.46 28.47
N ALA A 293 -3.28 -3.83 29.56
CA ALA A 293 -4.11 -4.47 30.57
C ALA A 293 -5.49 -4.87 30.01
N GLY A 294 -6.06 -4.07 29.10
CA GLY A 294 -7.27 -4.39 28.35
C GLY A 294 -7.06 -5.41 27.21
N ASN A 295 -5.93 -6.13 27.18
CA ASN A 295 -5.56 -7.12 26.16
C ASN A 295 -5.45 -6.57 24.72
N HIS A 296 -5.35 -5.26 24.53
CA HIS A 296 -5.02 -4.66 23.24
C HIS A 296 -3.53 -4.84 22.95
N VAL A 297 -3.14 -4.61 21.70
CA VAL A 297 -1.72 -4.64 21.31
C VAL A 297 -1.28 -3.23 20.95
N VAL A 298 -0.23 -2.76 21.62
CA VAL A 298 0.47 -1.53 21.25
C VAL A 298 1.69 -1.91 20.44
N GLU A 299 1.87 -1.24 19.32
CA GLU A 299 3.00 -1.46 18.42
C GLU A 299 3.66 -0.14 18.04
N VAL A 300 4.98 -0.13 18.09
CA VAL A 300 5.80 0.85 17.38
C VAL A 300 6.39 0.17 16.14
N ASN A 301 6.01 0.68 14.97
CA ASN A 301 6.52 0.23 13.69
C ASN A 301 7.54 1.24 13.16
N LEU A 302 8.77 0.79 12.95
CA LEU A 302 9.86 1.63 12.45
C LEU A 302 10.35 1.09 11.13
N ASP A 303 10.34 1.95 10.12
CA ASP A 303 10.97 1.73 8.83
C ASP A 303 12.21 2.62 8.74
N VAL A 304 13.38 1.98 8.74
CA VAL A 304 14.70 2.61 8.66
C VAL A 304 15.48 2.17 7.43
N GLY A 305 14.82 1.49 6.49
CA GLY A 305 15.49 0.86 5.33
C GLY A 305 14.77 1.06 4.01
N THR A 306 13.47 1.32 4.00
CA THR A 306 12.72 1.49 2.76
C THR A 306 13.10 2.78 2.06
N TRP A 307 13.60 3.83 2.71
CA TRP A 307 13.96 5.09 2.03
C TRP A 307 15.38 5.53 2.38
N SER A 308 16.40 4.90 1.77
CA SER A 308 17.80 5.38 1.86
C SER A 308 18.34 5.57 3.29
N ARG A 309 18.01 4.65 4.22
CA ARG A 309 18.38 4.75 5.65
C ARG A 309 17.79 5.95 6.39
N SER A 310 16.64 6.45 5.94
CA SER A 310 15.80 7.36 6.71
C SER A 310 14.79 6.58 7.56
N LEU A 311 14.61 7.05 8.80
CA LEU A 311 13.62 6.60 9.77
C LEU A 311 12.25 7.20 9.46
N THR A 312 11.24 6.34 9.42
CA THR A 312 9.80 6.65 9.50
C THR A 312 9.19 5.77 10.57
N GLY A 313 8.53 6.38 11.57
CA GLY A 313 7.92 5.66 12.68
C GLY A 313 6.41 5.86 12.77
N HIS A 314 5.70 4.83 13.21
CA HIS A 314 4.29 4.91 13.56
C HIS A 314 4.02 4.21 14.88
N PHE A 315 3.18 4.83 15.70
CA PHE A 315 2.59 4.24 16.89
C PHE A 315 1.20 3.71 16.54
N HIS A 316 0.93 2.49 16.94
CA HIS A 316 -0.29 1.78 16.66
C HIS A 316 -0.91 1.24 17.95
N VAL A 317 -2.23 1.35 18.05
CA VAL A 317 -3.02 0.57 19.02
C VAL A 317 -3.98 -0.27 18.21
N TYR A 318 -3.81 -1.59 18.28
CA TYR A 318 -4.67 -2.56 17.63
C TYR A 318 -5.77 -3.01 18.58
N MET A 319 -7.00 -2.95 18.08
CA MET A 319 -8.24 -3.44 18.67
C MET A 319 -8.88 -4.44 17.69
N PRO A 320 -9.83 -5.29 18.13
CA PRO A 320 -10.48 -6.29 17.28
C PRO A 320 -10.98 -5.75 15.94
N ASP A 321 -11.59 -4.56 15.95
CA ASP A 321 -12.26 -3.97 14.79
C ASP A 321 -11.67 -2.62 14.38
N PHE A 322 -10.60 -2.17 15.03
CA PHE A 322 -10.03 -0.85 14.80
C PHE A 322 -8.51 -0.82 14.98
N GLN A 323 -7.87 0.08 14.25
CA GLN A 323 -6.46 0.36 14.41
C GLN A 323 -6.29 1.87 14.52
N LEU A 324 -5.87 2.33 15.69
CA LEU A 324 -5.33 3.68 15.82
C LEU A 324 -3.93 3.69 15.22
N ARG A 325 -3.62 4.74 14.44
CA ARG A 325 -2.29 4.99 13.88
C ARG A 325 -1.96 6.47 14.06
N LEU A 326 -0.87 6.73 14.78
CA LEU A 326 -0.29 8.06 14.99
C LEU A 326 1.13 8.09 14.43
N PRO A 327 1.55 9.17 13.76
CA PRO A 327 2.94 9.32 13.31
C PRO A 327 3.87 9.47 14.53
N MET A 328 5.08 8.94 14.43
CA MET A 328 6.12 9.19 15.43
C MET A 328 7.10 10.24 14.93
N PRO A 329 7.23 11.38 15.61
CA PRO A 329 8.24 12.38 15.28
C PRO A 329 9.63 11.90 15.67
N ALA A 330 10.65 12.40 14.96
CA ALA A 330 12.05 12.17 15.31
C ALA A 330 12.56 13.14 16.39
N SER A 331 11.98 14.34 16.46
CA SER A 331 12.22 15.35 17.50
C SER A 331 11.00 16.28 17.62
N ALA A 332 10.99 17.15 18.64
CA ALA A 332 9.88 18.08 18.87
C ALA A 332 9.69 19.08 17.71
N GLU A 333 10.79 19.51 17.12
CA GLU A 333 10.82 20.52 16.05
C GLU A 333 10.79 19.87 14.66
N LEU A 334 11.20 18.61 14.56
CA LEU A 334 11.19 17.85 13.32
C LEU A 334 9.90 17.04 13.20
N HIS A 335 8.85 17.72 12.75
CA HIS A 335 7.60 17.08 12.30
C HIS A 335 7.74 16.34 10.96
N ALA A 336 8.96 16.25 10.42
CA ALA A 336 9.21 15.59 9.15
C ALA A 336 8.82 14.11 9.24
N ARG A 337 8.13 13.62 8.20
CA ARG A 337 7.71 12.21 8.11
C ARG A 337 8.89 11.24 7.99
N GLN A 338 10.09 11.76 7.67
CA GLN A 338 11.31 10.99 7.46
C GLN A 338 12.50 11.77 8.04
N CYS A 339 13.43 11.06 8.69
CA CYS A 339 14.66 11.64 9.24
C CYS A 339 15.84 10.69 8.99
N ASP A 340 16.99 11.18 8.54
CA ASP A 340 18.15 10.32 8.32
C ASP A 340 18.67 9.72 9.63
N VAL A 341 18.89 8.40 9.62
CA VAL A 341 19.38 7.64 10.79
C VAL A 341 20.80 8.08 11.16
N GLY A 342 21.66 8.31 10.16
CA GLY A 342 23.06 8.69 10.34
C GLY A 342 23.93 7.61 10.97
N ASP A 343 24.77 8.02 11.93
CA ASP A 343 25.66 7.15 12.68
C ASP A 343 25.01 6.55 13.93
N ALA A 344 25.79 5.79 14.71
CA ALA A 344 25.31 5.12 15.91
C ALA A 344 24.86 6.11 17.01
N GLU A 345 25.53 7.26 17.14
CA GLU A 345 25.20 8.25 18.16
C GLU A 345 23.89 8.96 17.83
N ARG A 346 23.71 9.38 16.58
CA ARG A 346 22.47 9.96 16.10
C ARG A 346 21.32 8.96 16.19
N TRP A 347 21.56 7.70 15.86
CA TRP A 347 20.57 6.64 16.03
C TRP A 347 20.15 6.46 17.48
N GLU A 348 21.09 6.46 18.43
CA GLU A 348 20.79 6.38 19.85
C GLU A 348 19.87 7.54 20.30
N LYS A 349 20.20 8.78 19.90
CA LYS A 349 19.38 9.97 20.20
C LYS A 349 17.98 9.88 19.61
N LEU A 350 17.85 9.39 18.37
CA LEU A 350 16.56 9.14 17.72
C LEU A 350 15.74 8.12 18.52
N VAL A 351 16.36 7.02 18.94
CA VAL A 351 15.70 5.99 19.74
C VAL A 351 15.25 6.51 21.11
N GLU A 352 16.06 7.32 21.77
CA GLU A 352 15.72 7.96 23.06
C GLU A 352 14.50 8.89 22.93
N ASN A 353 14.45 9.71 21.87
CA ASN A 353 13.28 10.53 21.57
C ASN A 353 12.03 9.68 21.32
N MET A 354 12.16 8.63 20.51
CA MET A 354 11.05 7.72 20.21
C MET A 354 10.55 6.99 21.45
N ALA A 355 11.44 6.57 22.35
CA ALA A 355 11.08 5.93 23.60
C ALA A 355 10.36 6.90 24.54
N ALA A 356 10.85 8.15 24.67
CA ALA A 356 10.20 9.19 25.45
C ALA A 356 8.79 9.51 24.94
N PHE A 357 8.63 9.65 23.62
CA PHE A 357 7.33 9.88 22.99
C PHE A 357 6.39 8.68 23.18
N THR A 358 6.88 7.45 22.99
CA THR A 358 6.10 6.23 23.22
C THR A 358 5.65 6.13 24.67
N ALA A 359 6.51 6.44 25.64
CA ALA A 359 6.17 6.43 27.05
C ALA A 359 5.08 7.47 27.39
N HIS A 360 5.11 8.62 26.72
CA HIS A 360 4.04 9.62 26.86
C HIS A 360 2.73 9.14 26.25
N LEU A 361 2.74 8.58 25.03
CA LEU A 361 1.54 8.00 24.41
C LEU A 361 0.96 6.83 25.22
N ASP A 362 1.81 6.02 25.84
CA ASP A 362 1.40 4.93 26.72
C ASP A 362 0.67 5.43 27.98
N ARG A 363 1.01 6.62 28.48
CA ARG A 363 0.34 7.23 29.64
C ARG A 363 -0.93 7.98 29.27
N GLU A 364 -0.92 8.72 28.17
CA GLU A 364 -2.02 9.63 27.82
C GLU A 364 -3.02 9.02 26.85
N VAL A 365 -2.55 8.31 25.83
CA VAL A 365 -3.36 7.88 24.69
C VAL A 365 -3.91 6.47 24.89
N VAL A 366 -3.09 5.52 25.36
CA VAL A 366 -3.53 4.13 25.52
C VAL A 366 -4.73 4.03 26.47
N PRO A 367 -4.76 4.68 27.65
CA PRO A 367 -5.93 4.62 28.54
C PRO A 367 -7.18 5.28 27.92
N GLU A 368 -7.01 6.36 27.16
CA GLU A 368 -8.12 7.02 26.44
C GLU A 368 -8.74 6.08 25.40
N VAL A 369 -7.91 5.33 24.67
CA VAL A 369 -8.35 4.30 23.72
C VAL A 369 -9.05 3.15 24.44
N GLU A 370 -8.47 2.62 25.52
CA GLU A 370 -9.07 1.50 26.28
C GLU A 370 -10.43 1.87 26.87
N LYS A 371 -10.59 3.13 27.31
CA LYS A 371 -11.88 3.63 27.83
C LYS A 371 -12.98 3.62 26.77
N VAL A 372 -12.65 3.87 25.51
CA VAL A 372 -13.62 3.89 24.40
C VAL A 372 -13.83 2.50 23.82
N ALA A 373 -12.75 1.73 23.64
CA ALA A 373 -12.79 0.41 23.00
C ALA A 373 -13.30 -0.70 23.92
N GLY A 374 -13.22 -0.51 25.25
CA GLY A 374 -13.38 -1.59 26.21
C GLY A 374 -12.24 -2.62 26.12
N PRO A 375 -12.29 -3.73 26.87
CA PRO A 375 -11.27 -4.78 26.78
C PRO A 375 -11.38 -5.57 25.47
N ALA A 376 -10.24 -5.94 24.89
CA ALA A 376 -10.19 -6.88 23.78
C ALA A 376 -10.46 -8.32 24.27
N PRO A 377 -11.13 -9.15 23.46
CA PRO A 377 -11.30 -10.57 23.75
C PRO A 377 -9.96 -11.28 23.97
N SER A 378 -9.92 -12.30 24.83
CA SER A 378 -8.70 -13.04 25.17
C SER A 378 -7.98 -13.67 23.96
N TRP A 379 -8.74 -14.01 22.91
CA TRP A 379 -8.24 -14.57 21.66
C TRP A 379 -7.67 -13.53 20.68
N PHE A 380 -7.78 -12.24 20.98
CA PHE A 380 -7.36 -11.18 20.08
C PHE A 380 -5.83 -11.14 19.91
N GLU A 381 -5.40 -11.19 18.65
CA GLU A 381 -4.01 -10.98 18.24
C GLU A 381 -3.95 -9.88 17.18
N ALA A 382 -2.94 -9.01 17.28
CA ALA A 382 -2.70 -8.01 16.24
C ALA A 382 -2.19 -8.67 14.95
N PRO A 383 -2.65 -8.22 13.77
CA PRO A 383 -2.17 -8.74 12.51
C PRO A 383 -0.64 -8.61 12.41
N GLU A 384 0.03 -9.65 11.93
CA GLU A 384 1.45 -9.56 11.59
C GLU A 384 1.60 -8.60 10.39
N MET A 385 2.27 -7.48 10.60
CA MET A 385 2.69 -6.62 9.49
C MET A 385 3.85 -7.30 8.77
N ARG A 386 3.67 -7.55 7.47
CA ARG A 386 4.68 -8.18 6.60
C ARG A 386 5.67 -7.17 6.07
#